data_AF-A0A940V2I0-F1
#
_entry.id   AF-A0A940V2I0-F1
#
_cell.length_a   1.000
_cell.length_b   1.000
_cell.length_c   1.000
_cell.angle_alpha   90.00
_cell.angle_beta   90.00
_cell.angle_gamma   90.00
#
_symmetry.space_group_name_H-M   'P 1'
#
loop_
_entity.id
_entity.type
_entity.pdbx_description
1 polymer ?
#
loop_
_entity_poly.entity_id
_entity_poly.type
_entity_poly.pdbx_seq_one_letter_code
_entity_poly.pdbx_strand_id
1 'polypeptide(L)'
;MANQMAIEKYEEIINGNQIDCEFDIMPNYIYSKENEFKIFKEVEAAKRLGLPAEYTKETTLPFAVKAAVRFNHQAQFHPLKFLDAIANKLTIYEHTRVTEVRDDGTILTDQGSVKAKSTVIATHYPFINVPGYYFFKLHQERYYLSALEGCYSKHKASLDGMYLDADPQGYSLRNYKDYVIFGAVNHRSGEYKPKDAYQRIEDAARRYYPEAKIKYIWSNQDCMTPDSIPYIGRYSASTPNLYVATGFNMWGMSTSMVSAMIISDMITGKKNEYRKVFYPRRLMLSGSRKLLQSAGIITNSLISEHLKIPRDNLKDIKVGQAGIVNRSGQKYGVYRESEDRYYYISTKCPHLGCSLEWNQNELTWDCPCHGSRFDYRGRLINNPAMRDVFDACQRKKK
;
A
#
# COMPACT_ATOMS: atom_id res chain seq x y z
N MET A 1 -8.65 8.77 18.43
CA MET A 1 -8.24 10.16 18.76
C MET A 1 -7.36 10.75 17.67
N ALA A 2 -6.10 10.35 17.50
CA ALA A 2 -5.21 10.93 16.45
C ALA A 2 -5.84 10.96 15.03
N ASN A 3 -6.49 9.86 14.61
CA ASN A 3 -7.15 9.81 13.30
C ASN A 3 -8.40 10.71 13.21
N GLN A 4 -9.09 10.96 14.32
CA GLN A 4 -10.24 11.89 14.35
C GLN A 4 -9.74 13.32 14.17
N MET A 5 -8.66 13.70 14.88
CA MET A 5 -8.02 14.99 14.69
C MET A 5 -7.48 15.18 13.26
N ALA A 6 -7.06 14.12 12.59
CA ALA A 6 -6.68 14.21 11.18
C ALA A 6 -7.85 14.61 10.29
N ILE A 7 -9.06 14.10 10.54
CA ILE A 7 -10.28 14.47 9.80
C ILE A 7 -10.60 15.95 10.04
N GLU A 8 -10.62 16.38 11.31
CA GLU A 8 -10.83 17.77 11.69
C GLU A 8 -9.78 18.69 11.04
N LYS A 9 -8.53 18.25 10.96
CA LYS A 9 -7.46 19.04 10.34
C LYS A 9 -7.62 19.14 8.83
N TYR A 10 -8.08 18.08 8.16
CA TYR A 10 -8.43 18.15 6.75
C TYR A 10 -9.56 19.15 6.52
N GLU A 11 -10.63 19.07 7.31
CA GLU A 11 -11.77 19.99 7.23
C GLU A 11 -11.33 21.44 7.44
N GLU A 12 -10.49 21.71 8.45
CA GLU A 12 -9.92 23.04 8.69
C GLU A 12 -9.13 23.56 7.47
N ILE A 13 -8.26 22.73 6.89
CA ILE A 13 -7.45 23.11 5.72
C ILE A 13 -8.35 23.35 4.50
N ILE A 14 -9.31 22.47 4.26
CA ILE A 14 -10.22 22.55 3.10
C ILE A 14 -11.06 23.82 3.19
N ASN A 15 -11.69 24.07 4.34
CA ASN A 15 -12.52 25.25 4.56
C ASN A 15 -11.69 26.54 4.54
N GLY A 16 -10.56 26.56 5.25
CA GLY A 16 -9.69 27.74 5.33
C GLY A 16 -9.04 28.14 4.01
N ASN A 17 -8.91 27.20 3.06
CA ASN A 17 -8.36 27.46 1.73
C ASN A 17 -9.40 27.39 0.61
N GLN A 18 -10.68 27.18 0.93
CA GLN A 18 -11.78 27.03 -0.02
C GLN A 18 -11.49 25.99 -1.12
N ILE A 19 -10.97 24.83 -0.72
CA ILE A 19 -10.56 23.76 -1.65
C ILE A 19 -11.80 22.98 -2.09
N ASP A 20 -12.16 23.04 -3.37
CA ASP A 20 -13.18 22.16 -3.97
C ASP A 20 -12.60 20.76 -4.24
N CYS A 21 -12.56 19.93 -3.20
CA CYS A 21 -12.13 18.53 -3.30
C CYS A 21 -13.24 17.53 -3.03
N GLU A 22 -14.52 17.91 -3.21
CA GLU A 22 -15.66 17.02 -3.00
C GLU A 22 -15.63 16.40 -1.57
N PHE A 23 -15.43 17.22 -0.56
CA PHE A 23 -15.34 16.77 0.84
C PHE A 23 -16.72 16.57 1.44
N ASP A 24 -17.05 15.31 1.73
CA ASP A 24 -18.33 14.90 2.27
C ASP A 24 -18.17 14.32 3.67
N ILE A 25 -18.89 14.88 4.64
CA ILE A 25 -19.05 14.27 5.96
C ILE A 25 -20.09 13.16 5.88
N MET A 26 -19.72 11.95 6.26
CA MET A 26 -20.61 10.80 6.23
C MET A 26 -20.23 9.72 7.26
N PRO A 27 -21.13 8.78 7.55
CA PRO A 27 -20.82 7.65 8.42
C PRO A 27 -19.76 6.70 7.82
N ASN A 28 -18.95 6.13 8.69
CA ASN A 28 -18.12 4.96 8.38
C ASN A 28 -18.62 3.75 9.18
N TYR A 29 -18.67 2.61 8.52
CA TYR A 29 -19.10 1.34 9.08
C TYR A 29 -17.96 0.32 8.99
N ILE A 30 -17.66 -0.33 10.12
CA ILE A 30 -16.90 -1.58 10.11
C ILE A 30 -17.90 -2.70 10.42
N TYR A 31 -18.20 -3.53 9.42
CA TYR A 31 -19.25 -4.55 9.52
C TYR A 31 -18.67 -5.96 9.63
N SER A 32 -19.48 -6.93 10.05
CA SER A 32 -19.15 -8.34 9.91
C SER A 32 -20.34 -9.14 9.41
N LYS A 33 -20.08 -10.06 8.47
CA LYS A 33 -21.09 -11.00 7.96
C LYS A 33 -21.28 -12.22 8.84
N GLU A 34 -20.31 -12.52 9.71
CA GLU A 34 -20.27 -13.79 10.45
C GLU A 34 -20.18 -13.58 11.97
N ASN A 35 -19.46 -12.54 12.44
CA ASN A 35 -19.06 -12.43 13.84
C ASN A 35 -19.58 -11.14 14.49
N GLU A 36 -20.83 -11.18 14.94
CA GLU A 36 -21.48 -10.11 15.71
C GLU A 36 -20.73 -9.77 17.01
N PHE A 37 -20.22 -10.80 17.70
CA PHE A 37 -19.52 -10.60 18.98
C PHE A 37 -18.23 -9.80 18.84
N LYS A 38 -17.50 -9.97 17.72
CA LYS A 38 -16.32 -9.16 17.40
C LYS A 38 -16.68 -7.68 17.26
N ILE A 39 -17.80 -7.37 16.60
CA ILE A 39 -18.30 -6.00 16.46
C ILE A 39 -18.70 -5.43 17.81
N PHE A 40 -19.44 -6.18 18.62
CA PHE A 40 -19.83 -5.75 19.97
C PHE A 40 -18.60 -5.37 20.82
N LYS A 41 -17.55 -6.20 20.81
CA LYS A 41 -16.29 -5.92 21.51
C LYS A 41 -15.63 -4.63 21.03
N GLU A 42 -15.64 -4.37 19.73
CA GLU A 42 -15.06 -3.16 19.15
C GLU A 42 -15.83 -1.91 19.57
N VAL A 43 -17.16 -1.94 19.54
CA VAL A 43 -18.03 -0.85 20.02
C VAL A 43 -17.74 -0.54 21.49
N GLU A 44 -17.68 -1.57 22.34
CA GLU A 44 -17.40 -1.40 23.76
C GLU A 44 -16.00 -0.82 24.02
N ALA A 45 -14.98 -1.29 23.28
CA ALA A 45 -13.63 -0.75 23.37
C ALA A 45 -13.58 0.73 22.95
N ALA A 46 -14.22 1.08 21.84
CA ALA A 46 -14.28 2.45 21.34
C ALA A 46 -15.01 3.40 22.32
N LYS A 47 -16.15 2.97 22.89
CA LYS A 47 -16.89 3.74 23.90
C LYS A 47 -16.07 3.96 25.18
N ARG A 48 -15.34 2.95 25.66
CA ARG A 48 -14.43 3.09 26.82
C ARG A 48 -13.30 4.09 26.58
N LEU A 49 -12.93 4.30 25.32
CA LEU A 49 -11.96 5.31 24.89
C LEU A 49 -12.60 6.67 24.59
N GLY A 50 -13.90 6.84 24.86
CA GLY A 50 -14.65 8.08 24.62
C GLY A 50 -14.98 8.35 23.16
N LEU A 51 -14.87 7.36 22.27
CA LEU A 51 -15.22 7.53 20.85
C LEU A 51 -16.74 7.34 20.65
N PRO A 52 -17.35 8.08 19.72
CA PRO A 52 -18.79 8.03 19.44
C PRO A 52 -19.16 6.82 18.57
N ALA A 53 -18.83 5.62 19.05
CA ALA A 53 -19.12 4.37 18.37
C ALA A 53 -20.56 3.91 18.64
N GLU A 54 -21.28 3.61 17.58
CA GLU A 54 -22.64 3.07 17.63
C GLU A 54 -22.65 1.63 17.13
N TYR A 55 -23.39 0.77 17.82
CA TYR A 55 -23.68 -0.58 17.34
C TYR A 55 -24.92 -0.52 16.45
N THR A 56 -24.90 -1.16 15.28
CA THR A 56 -26.07 -1.25 14.40
C THR A 56 -26.11 -2.57 13.63
N LYS A 57 -27.31 -2.96 13.19
CA LYS A 57 -27.53 -4.02 12.18
C LYS A 57 -28.02 -3.46 10.85
N GLU A 58 -28.44 -2.20 10.83
CA GLU A 58 -28.98 -1.53 9.67
C GLU A 58 -27.82 -1.04 8.79
N THR A 59 -27.83 -1.46 7.53
CA THR A 59 -26.87 -1.04 6.51
C THR A 59 -27.55 -1.00 5.15
N THR A 60 -26.99 -0.25 4.21
CA THR A 60 -27.43 -0.20 2.81
C THR A 60 -26.65 -1.16 1.90
N LEU A 61 -25.90 -2.10 2.49
CA LEU A 61 -25.09 -3.06 1.73
C LEU A 61 -25.98 -3.99 0.89
N PRO A 62 -25.49 -4.47 -0.27
CA PRO A 62 -26.26 -5.36 -1.14
C PRO A 62 -26.35 -6.81 -0.61
N PHE A 63 -25.98 -7.04 0.64
CA PHE A 63 -25.99 -8.34 1.31
C PHE A 63 -26.24 -8.16 2.81
N ALA A 64 -26.75 -9.22 3.45
CA ALA A 64 -26.98 -9.23 4.89
C ALA A 64 -25.65 -9.15 5.67
N VAL A 65 -25.67 -8.37 6.75
CA VAL A 65 -24.60 -8.31 7.75
C VAL A 65 -25.16 -8.72 9.12
N LYS A 66 -24.30 -9.24 10.00
CA LYS A 66 -24.70 -9.61 11.37
C LYS A 66 -24.73 -8.41 12.30
N ALA A 67 -23.74 -7.54 12.15
CA ALA A 67 -23.63 -6.27 12.87
C ALA A 67 -22.58 -5.37 12.21
N ALA A 68 -22.61 -4.09 12.57
CA ALA A 68 -21.57 -3.12 12.26
C ALA A 68 -21.33 -2.17 13.44
N VAL A 69 -20.09 -1.70 13.58
CA VAL A 69 -19.79 -0.48 14.32
C VAL A 69 -19.89 0.69 13.36
N ARG A 70 -20.67 1.70 13.74
CA ARG A 70 -20.86 2.94 12.99
C ARG A 70 -20.15 4.07 13.73
N PHE A 71 -19.35 4.83 13.01
CA PHE A 71 -18.82 6.11 13.44
C PHE A 71 -19.43 7.20 12.58
N ASN A 72 -20.15 8.13 13.22
CA ASN A 72 -20.64 9.33 12.56
C ASN A 72 -19.50 10.35 12.40
N HIS A 73 -19.73 11.39 11.59
CA HIS A 73 -18.77 12.48 11.36
C HIS A 73 -17.38 11.99 10.90
N GLN A 74 -17.37 11.00 10.01
CA GLN A 74 -16.18 10.66 9.24
C GLN A 74 -16.24 11.38 7.89
N ALA A 75 -15.24 11.19 7.03
CA ALA A 75 -15.20 11.91 5.76
C ALA A 75 -14.64 11.06 4.63
N GLN A 76 -15.10 11.38 3.42
CA GLN A 76 -14.41 11.06 2.19
C GLN A 76 -14.22 12.33 1.36
N PHE A 77 -13.22 12.32 0.49
CA PHE A 77 -12.99 13.40 -0.46
C PHE A 77 -12.17 12.90 -1.66
N HIS A 78 -12.08 13.72 -2.70
CA HIS A 78 -11.23 13.44 -3.85
C HIS A 78 -9.76 13.76 -3.53
N PRO A 79 -8.88 12.76 -3.34
CA PRO A 79 -7.53 13.00 -2.84
C PRO A 79 -6.68 13.85 -3.80
N LEU A 80 -6.79 13.63 -5.13
CA LEU A 80 -5.99 14.38 -6.09
C LEU A 80 -6.39 15.86 -6.20
N LYS A 81 -7.69 16.19 -6.12
CA LYS A 81 -8.14 17.60 -6.09
C LYS A 81 -7.61 18.33 -4.86
N PHE A 82 -7.63 17.67 -3.70
CA PHE A 82 -7.02 18.21 -2.50
C PHE A 82 -5.51 18.40 -2.65
N LEU A 83 -4.81 17.38 -3.16
CA LEU A 83 -3.36 17.43 -3.37
C LEU A 83 -2.96 18.54 -4.33
N ASP A 84 -3.65 18.70 -5.46
CA ASP A 84 -3.43 19.75 -6.44
C ASP A 84 -3.50 21.16 -5.79
N ALA A 85 -4.55 21.42 -5.01
CA ALA A 85 -4.74 22.69 -4.35
C ALA A 85 -3.63 23.01 -3.32
N ILE A 86 -3.17 22.02 -2.54
CA ILE A 86 -2.10 22.24 -1.56
C ILE A 86 -0.70 22.25 -2.18
N ALA A 87 -0.50 21.51 -3.28
CA ALA A 87 0.77 21.38 -3.99
C ALA A 87 1.20 22.69 -4.64
N ASN A 88 0.23 23.48 -5.12
CA ASN A 88 0.47 24.79 -5.77
C ASN A 88 1.22 25.80 -4.88
N LYS A 89 1.34 25.53 -3.57
CA LYS A 89 2.06 26.39 -2.61
C LYS A 89 3.50 25.95 -2.38
N LEU A 90 3.95 24.87 -3.02
CA LEU A 90 5.22 24.22 -2.77
C LEU A 90 6.13 24.28 -4.01
N THR A 91 7.44 24.27 -3.77
CA THR A 91 8.42 24.00 -4.83
C THR A 91 8.51 22.49 -5.04
N ILE A 92 8.09 22.00 -6.20
CA ILE A 92 8.01 20.57 -6.51
C ILE A 92 8.97 20.25 -7.66
N TYR A 93 9.81 19.24 -7.44
CA TYR A 93 10.73 18.71 -8.44
C TYR A 93 10.28 17.30 -8.83
N GLU A 94 9.46 17.21 -9.87
CA GLU A 94 9.09 15.92 -10.48
C GLU A 94 10.28 15.35 -11.27
N HIS A 95 10.20 14.05 -11.61
CA HIS A 95 11.26 13.36 -12.37
C HIS A 95 12.69 13.52 -11.80
N THR A 96 12.80 13.78 -10.50
CA THR A 96 14.05 14.03 -9.79
C THR A 96 14.23 12.97 -8.72
N ARG A 97 14.93 11.90 -9.06
CA ARG A 97 15.06 10.74 -8.18
C ARG A 97 16.14 10.98 -7.15
N VAL A 98 15.77 11.01 -5.87
CA VAL A 98 16.75 10.98 -4.78
C VAL A 98 17.47 9.62 -4.78
N THR A 99 18.79 9.66 -4.81
CA THR A 99 19.66 8.47 -4.82
C THR A 99 20.36 8.27 -3.48
N GLU A 100 20.66 9.35 -2.75
CA GLU A 100 21.39 9.31 -1.48
C GLU A 100 20.97 10.49 -0.58
N VAL A 101 20.99 10.26 0.74
CA VAL A 101 20.87 11.31 1.76
C VAL A 101 22.07 11.20 2.69
N ARG A 102 22.89 12.24 2.74
CA ARG A 102 24.11 12.30 3.56
C ARG A 102 23.83 12.89 4.94
N ASP A 103 24.69 12.54 5.89
CA ASP A 103 24.58 12.99 7.29
C ASP A 103 24.69 14.50 7.45
N ASP A 104 25.38 15.18 6.54
CA ASP A 104 25.51 16.63 6.52
C ASP A 104 24.24 17.34 5.96
N GLY A 105 23.18 16.60 5.62
CA GLY A 105 21.93 17.13 5.07
C GLY A 105 21.96 17.34 3.55
N THR A 106 23.00 16.89 2.86
CA THR A 106 23.05 16.89 1.39
C THR A 106 22.21 15.73 0.84
N ILE A 107 21.28 16.05 -0.06
CA ILE A 107 20.43 15.11 -0.77
C ILE A 107 20.93 15.05 -2.21
N LEU A 108 21.38 13.89 -2.66
CA LEU A 108 21.80 13.67 -4.05
C LEU A 108 20.63 13.16 -4.87
N THR A 109 20.54 13.65 -6.10
CA THR A 109 19.56 13.21 -7.09
C THR A 109 20.26 12.84 -8.38
N ASP A 110 19.52 12.30 -9.33
CA ASP A 110 19.97 12.06 -10.70
C ASP A 110 20.15 13.35 -11.53
N GLN A 111 19.68 14.50 -11.02
CA GLN A 111 19.75 15.80 -11.70
C GLN A 111 20.61 16.84 -10.96
N GLY A 112 21.15 16.51 -9.78
CA GLY A 112 21.94 17.45 -8.98
C GLY A 112 21.90 17.14 -7.49
N SER A 113 21.96 18.18 -6.67
CA SER A 113 21.89 18.04 -5.22
C SER A 113 21.15 19.20 -4.55
N VAL A 114 20.57 18.91 -3.39
CA VAL A 114 19.87 19.88 -2.54
C VAL A 114 20.43 19.79 -1.12
N LYS A 115 20.57 20.92 -0.44
CA LYS A 115 20.97 20.99 0.96
C LYS A 115 19.77 21.32 1.84
N ALA A 116 19.50 20.50 2.85
CA ALA A 116 18.38 20.71 3.77
C ALA A 116 18.81 20.61 5.24
N LYS A 117 18.19 21.42 6.10
CA LYS A 117 18.36 21.33 7.56
C LYS A 117 17.59 20.15 8.16
N SER A 118 16.48 19.76 7.53
CA SER A 118 15.63 18.65 7.94
C SER A 118 15.07 17.95 6.71
N THR A 119 15.06 16.62 6.72
CA THR A 119 14.63 15.80 5.58
C THR A 119 13.58 14.80 6.04
N VAL A 120 12.49 14.67 5.28
CA VAL A 120 11.41 13.72 5.58
C VAL A 120 11.36 12.64 4.49
N ILE A 121 11.56 11.38 4.87
CA ILE A 121 11.40 10.22 4.00
C ILE A 121 9.92 9.80 4.01
N ALA A 122 9.19 10.24 2.98
CA ALA A 122 7.78 9.91 2.74
C ALA A 122 7.59 9.14 1.42
N THR A 123 8.52 8.23 1.11
CA THR A 123 8.65 7.54 -0.19
C THR A 123 7.81 6.26 -0.30
N HIS A 124 6.67 6.20 0.39
CA HIS A 124 5.87 5.00 0.63
C HIS A 124 6.63 3.89 1.39
N TYR A 125 7.62 3.24 0.77
CA TYR A 125 8.60 2.37 1.44
C TYR A 125 9.93 3.13 1.64
N PRO A 126 10.56 3.12 2.82
CA PRO A 126 11.82 3.84 3.01
C PRO A 126 12.97 3.18 2.24
N PHE A 127 13.66 3.93 1.39
CA PHE A 127 14.72 3.39 0.55
C PHE A 127 16.10 3.29 1.24
N ILE A 128 16.28 3.94 2.40
CA ILE A 128 17.52 3.90 3.18
C ILE A 128 17.50 2.66 4.09
N ASN A 129 18.33 1.66 3.77
CA ASN A 129 18.37 0.41 4.55
C ASN A 129 18.95 0.60 5.95
N VAL A 130 20.06 1.35 6.06
CA VAL A 130 20.82 1.58 7.29
C VAL A 130 21.14 3.07 7.40
N PRO A 131 20.97 3.68 8.59
CA PRO A 131 20.41 3.13 9.83
C PRO A 131 18.88 3.00 9.78
N GLY A 132 18.26 2.17 10.63
CA GLY A 132 16.79 2.13 10.80
C GLY A 132 16.16 0.76 10.50
N TYR A 133 16.75 0.02 9.57
CA TYR A 133 16.44 -1.39 9.31
C TYR A 133 14.95 -1.66 9.01
N TYR A 134 14.30 -0.74 8.30
CA TYR A 134 12.86 -0.85 7.97
C TYR A 134 12.53 -2.08 7.14
N PHE A 135 13.50 -2.60 6.39
CA PHE A 135 13.33 -3.83 5.60
C PHE A 135 13.03 -5.08 6.43
N PHE A 136 13.45 -5.13 7.71
CA PHE A 136 13.05 -6.21 8.62
C PHE A 136 11.64 -6.04 9.19
N LYS A 137 11.09 -4.82 9.13
CA LYS A 137 9.87 -4.44 9.84
C LYS A 137 8.66 -4.29 8.93
N LEU A 138 8.88 -4.05 7.63
CA LEU A 138 7.85 -3.70 6.67
C LEU A 138 7.72 -4.75 5.57
N HIS A 139 6.49 -5.08 5.22
CA HIS A 139 6.15 -5.82 4.01
C HIS A 139 5.12 -5.05 3.19
N GLN A 140 4.96 -5.47 1.93
CA GLN A 140 4.00 -4.85 1.01
C GLN A 140 2.84 -5.82 0.74
N GLU A 141 1.61 -5.33 0.87
CA GLU A 141 0.39 -6.05 0.48
C GLU A 141 -0.24 -5.39 -0.74
N ARG A 142 -0.97 -6.18 -1.53
CA ARG A 142 -1.71 -5.75 -2.70
C ARG A 142 -3.19 -5.84 -2.43
N TYR A 143 -3.94 -4.83 -2.84
CA TYR A 143 -5.41 -4.83 -2.79
C TYR A 143 -5.97 -4.49 -4.16
N TYR A 144 -7.15 -5.03 -4.46
CA TYR A 144 -7.79 -4.89 -5.76
C TYR A 144 -9.13 -4.19 -5.58
N LEU A 145 -9.42 -3.29 -6.51
CA LEU A 145 -10.61 -2.46 -6.49
C LEU A 145 -11.25 -2.42 -7.88
N SER A 146 -12.55 -2.19 -7.89
CA SER A 146 -13.35 -1.98 -9.08
C SER A 146 -14.27 -0.79 -8.89
N ALA A 147 -14.58 -0.09 -9.98
CA ALA A 147 -15.62 0.92 -10.02
C ALA A 147 -16.80 0.38 -10.83
N LEU A 148 -17.94 0.26 -10.17
CA LEU A 148 -19.16 -0.34 -10.70
C LEU A 148 -20.15 0.78 -11.05
N GLU A 149 -20.61 0.83 -12.30
CA GLU A 149 -21.66 1.73 -12.78
C GLU A 149 -23.02 1.01 -12.81
N GLY A 150 -24.10 1.69 -12.47
CA GLY A 150 -25.45 1.11 -12.53
C GLY A 150 -25.77 0.19 -11.35
N CYS A 151 -25.15 0.42 -10.20
CA CYS A 151 -25.39 -0.33 -8.98
C CYS A 151 -26.76 -0.09 -8.33
N TYR A 152 -27.41 1.03 -8.70
CA TYR A 152 -28.62 1.54 -8.08
C TYR A 152 -29.74 1.69 -9.11
N SER A 153 -30.97 1.54 -8.63
CA SER A 153 -32.20 1.69 -9.41
C SER A 153 -33.28 2.34 -8.54
N LYS A 154 -34.47 2.62 -9.09
CA LYS A 154 -35.61 3.17 -8.31
C LYS A 154 -35.95 2.33 -7.06
N HIS A 155 -35.53 1.07 -7.00
CA HIS A 155 -35.82 0.14 -5.90
C HIS A 155 -34.58 -0.27 -5.09
N LYS A 156 -33.39 0.26 -5.39
CA LYS A 156 -32.14 -0.08 -4.70
C LYS A 156 -31.44 1.19 -4.25
N ALA A 157 -31.46 1.43 -2.94
CA ALA A 157 -30.89 2.61 -2.32
C ALA A 157 -29.37 2.72 -2.55
N SER A 158 -28.91 3.96 -2.68
CA SER A 158 -27.47 4.28 -2.66
C SER A 158 -26.85 3.88 -1.32
N LEU A 159 -25.54 3.64 -1.28
CA LEU A 159 -24.85 3.47 0.00
C LEU A 159 -24.95 4.76 0.85
N ASP A 160 -25.25 4.63 2.13
CA ASP A 160 -25.38 5.77 3.06
C ASP A 160 -24.07 6.14 3.79
N GLY A 161 -22.97 5.48 3.45
CA GLY A 161 -21.66 5.69 4.08
C GLY A 161 -20.55 4.86 3.46
N MET A 162 -19.41 4.85 4.14
CA MET A 162 -18.25 4.04 3.79
C MET A 162 -18.28 2.73 4.58
N TYR A 163 -18.03 1.61 3.92
CA TYR A 163 -18.13 0.29 4.51
C TYR A 163 -16.82 -0.48 4.37
N LEU A 164 -16.38 -1.08 5.47
CA LEU A 164 -15.23 -1.97 5.53
C LEU A 164 -15.59 -3.24 6.31
N ASP A 165 -15.28 -4.41 5.75
CA ASP A 165 -15.42 -5.66 6.48
C ASP A 165 -14.38 -5.78 7.60
N ALA A 166 -14.81 -6.27 8.76
CA ALA A 166 -13.92 -6.62 9.86
C ALA A 166 -13.09 -7.88 9.56
N ASP A 167 -13.45 -8.66 8.55
CA ASP A 167 -12.62 -9.70 7.97
C ASP A 167 -11.57 -9.07 7.02
N PRO A 168 -10.26 -9.27 7.24
CA PRO A 168 -9.21 -8.81 6.33
C PRO A 168 -9.37 -9.29 4.88
N GLN A 169 -10.04 -10.41 4.65
CA GLN A 169 -10.32 -10.95 3.31
C GLN A 169 -11.71 -10.56 2.77
N GLY A 170 -12.46 -9.73 3.49
CA GLY A 170 -13.80 -9.28 3.13
C GLY A 170 -13.81 -8.17 2.09
N TYR A 171 -14.88 -7.37 2.12
CA TYR A 171 -15.15 -6.34 1.10
C TYR A 171 -15.10 -4.93 1.69
N SER A 172 -14.73 -3.95 0.87
CA SER A 172 -14.93 -2.54 1.15
C SER A 172 -15.80 -1.90 0.08
N LEU A 173 -16.69 -1.00 0.49
CA LEU A 173 -17.64 -0.35 -0.42
C LEU A 173 -17.80 1.12 -0.05
N ARG A 174 -17.78 1.99 -1.05
CA ARG A 174 -18.19 3.41 -0.90
C ARG A 174 -18.66 3.97 -2.23
N ASN A 175 -19.39 5.09 -2.15
CA ASN A 175 -19.82 5.80 -3.34
C ASN A 175 -18.76 6.77 -3.86
N TYR A 176 -18.76 6.95 -5.17
CA TYR A 176 -18.15 8.09 -5.84
C TYR A 176 -18.98 8.48 -7.06
N LYS A 177 -19.76 9.57 -6.97
CA LYS A 177 -20.73 9.96 -8.01
C LYS A 177 -21.66 8.78 -8.33
N ASP A 178 -21.76 8.39 -9.60
CA ASP A 178 -22.61 7.29 -10.07
C ASP A 178 -21.96 5.91 -9.92
N TYR A 179 -20.77 5.84 -9.30
CA TYR A 179 -20.02 4.61 -9.09
C TYR A 179 -20.10 4.08 -7.67
N VAL A 180 -20.09 2.76 -7.53
CA VAL A 180 -19.67 2.08 -6.31
C VAL A 180 -18.21 1.66 -6.47
N ILE A 181 -17.34 2.18 -5.61
CA ILE A 181 -15.98 1.66 -5.48
C ILE A 181 -16.07 0.43 -4.58
N PHE A 182 -15.85 -0.73 -5.19
CA PHE A 182 -15.92 -2.04 -4.56
C PHE A 182 -14.50 -2.60 -4.46
N GLY A 183 -13.98 -2.70 -3.24
CA GLY A 183 -12.70 -3.32 -2.91
C GLY A 183 -12.89 -4.76 -2.46
N ALA A 184 -12.07 -5.65 -3.00
CA ALA A 184 -12.07 -7.05 -2.61
C ALA A 184 -10.67 -7.61 -2.81
N VAL A 185 -10.33 -8.65 -2.04
CA VAL A 185 -9.10 -9.41 -2.20
C VAL A 185 -7.85 -8.62 -1.85
N ASN A 186 -7.09 -9.20 -0.94
CA ASN A 186 -5.72 -8.81 -0.69
C ASN A 186 -4.81 -10.03 -0.57
N HIS A 187 -3.52 -9.78 -0.76
CA HIS A 187 -2.47 -10.75 -0.51
C HIS A 187 -1.12 -10.04 -0.40
N ARG A 188 -0.11 -10.73 0.13
CA ARG A 188 1.26 -10.23 0.12
C ARG A 188 1.76 -10.10 -1.32
N SER A 189 2.50 -9.04 -1.61
CA SER A 189 3.15 -8.87 -2.92
C SER A 189 4.01 -10.10 -3.22
N GLY A 190 4.01 -10.60 -4.47
CA GLY A 190 4.77 -11.81 -4.85
C GLY A 190 4.05 -13.15 -4.61
N GLU A 191 2.91 -13.20 -3.92
CA GLU A 191 2.18 -14.46 -3.66
C GLU A 191 1.04 -14.72 -4.67
N TYR A 192 1.37 -15.32 -5.82
CA TYR A 192 0.44 -15.44 -6.98
C TYR A 192 -0.05 -16.86 -7.34
N LYS A 193 0.00 -17.87 -6.45
CA LYS A 193 -0.18 -19.30 -6.83
C LYS A 193 -1.37 -20.06 -6.20
N PRO A 194 -2.37 -20.46 -7.01
CA PRO A 194 -3.02 -19.64 -8.01
C PRO A 194 -4.06 -18.75 -7.32
N LYS A 195 -3.96 -17.44 -7.49
CA LYS A 195 -5.06 -16.53 -7.19
C LYS A 195 -5.09 -15.51 -8.30
N ASP A 196 -6.09 -15.60 -9.16
CA ASP A 196 -6.42 -14.48 -10.04
C ASP A 196 -7.25 -13.48 -9.22
N ALA A 197 -6.56 -12.49 -8.65
CA ALA A 197 -7.18 -11.48 -7.82
C ALA A 197 -8.18 -10.60 -8.59
N TYR A 198 -7.90 -10.34 -9.88
CA TYR A 198 -8.80 -9.60 -10.76
C TYR A 198 -10.06 -10.42 -11.06
N GLN A 199 -9.93 -11.69 -11.41
CA GLN A 199 -11.10 -12.56 -11.59
C GLN A 199 -11.94 -12.63 -10.30
N ARG A 200 -11.32 -12.74 -9.13
CA ARG A 200 -12.04 -12.83 -7.86
C ARG A 200 -12.83 -11.57 -7.51
N ILE A 201 -12.30 -10.39 -7.81
CA ILE A 201 -13.05 -9.14 -7.61
C ILE A 201 -14.17 -9.01 -8.64
N GLU A 202 -13.96 -9.43 -9.89
CA GLU A 202 -15.03 -9.48 -10.89
C GLU A 202 -16.16 -10.43 -10.47
N ASP A 203 -15.81 -11.63 -9.98
CA ASP A 203 -16.78 -12.61 -9.50
C ASP A 203 -17.57 -12.08 -8.30
N ALA A 204 -16.91 -11.37 -7.40
CA ALA A 204 -17.57 -10.73 -6.26
C ALA A 204 -18.49 -9.58 -6.71
N ALA A 205 -18.05 -8.74 -7.66
CA ALA A 205 -18.85 -7.68 -8.23
C ALA A 205 -20.11 -8.23 -8.93
N ARG A 206 -19.97 -9.24 -9.80
CA ARG A 206 -21.08 -9.92 -10.48
C ARG A 206 -22.06 -10.56 -9.49
N ARG A 207 -21.55 -11.09 -8.37
CA ARG A 207 -22.39 -11.71 -7.33
C ARG A 207 -23.30 -10.70 -6.62
N TYR A 208 -22.79 -9.53 -6.25
CA TYR A 208 -23.52 -8.57 -5.42
C TYR A 208 -24.18 -7.42 -6.21
N TYR A 209 -23.69 -7.18 -7.43
CA TYR A 209 -24.22 -6.20 -8.38
C TYR A 209 -24.29 -6.82 -9.79
N PRO A 210 -25.16 -7.82 -10.02
CA PRO A 210 -25.23 -8.55 -11.29
C PRO A 210 -25.59 -7.68 -12.50
N GLU A 211 -26.30 -6.57 -12.28
CA GLU A 211 -26.71 -5.63 -13.33
C GLU A 211 -25.69 -4.50 -13.55
N ALA A 212 -24.70 -4.35 -12.65
CA ALA A 212 -23.73 -3.29 -12.75
C ALA A 212 -22.65 -3.61 -13.78
N LYS A 213 -22.11 -2.57 -14.41
CA LYS A 213 -20.99 -2.66 -15.33
C LYS A 213 -19.70 -2.32 -14.59
N ILE A 214 -18.71 -3.20 -14.67
CA ILE A 214 -17.34 -2.89 -14.22
C ILE A 214 -16.74 -1.93 -15.24
N LYS A 215 -16.53 -0.67 -14.86
CA LYS A 215 -15.93 0.35 -15.73
C LYS A 215 -14.43 0.43 -15.60
N TYR A 216 -13.96 0.32 -14.36
CA TYR A 216 -12.55 0.37 -14.03
C TYR A 216 -12.22 -0.74 -13.06
N ILE A 217 -11.02 -1.27 -13.19
CA ILE A 217 -10.45 -2.25 -12.29
C ILE A 217 -8.98 -1.92 -12.13
N TRP A 218 -8.50 -1.92 -10.89
CA TRP A 218 -7.12 -1.59 -10.59
C TRP A 218 -6.67 -2.28 -9.32
N SER A 219 -5.38 -2.18 -9.06
CA SER A 219 -4.79 -2.62 -7.80
C SER A 219 -3.96 -1.49 -7.21
N ASN A 220 -3.74 -1.58 -5.91
CA ASN A 220 -2.77 -0.77 -5.20
C ASN A 220 -1.73 -1.67 -4.51
N GLN A 221 -0.75 -1.02 -3.88
CA GLN A 221 0.20 -1.69 -3.02
C GLN A 221 0.41 -0.84 -1.78
N ASP A 222 0.22 -1.43 -0.60
CA ASP A 222 0.29 -0.76 0.69
C ASP A 222 1.45 -1.29 1.54
N CYS A 223 2.05 -0.37 2.28
CA CYS A 223 3.11 -0.65 3.23
C CYS A 223 2.53 -1.00 4.60
N MET A 224 2.84 -2.21 5.06
CA MET A 224 2.27 -2.81 6.24
C MET A 224 3.29 -2.88 7.36
N THR A 225 2.84 -2.60 8.59
CA THR A 225 3.64 -2.78 9.81
C THR A 225 3.15 -3.99 10.59
N PRO A 226 3.98 -4.59 11.46
CA PRO A 226 3.61 -5.83 12.16
C PRO A 226 2.51 -5.60 13.20
N ASP A 227 2.42 -4.39 13.74
CA ASP A 227 1.47 -3.99 14.78
C ASP A 227 0.31 -3.15 14.24
N SER A 228 0.25 -2.92 12.92
CA SER A 228 -0.75 -2.09 12.23
C SER A 228 -0.72 -0.59 12.59
N ILE A 229 0.35 -0.14 13.25
CA ILE A 229 0.58 1.27 13.57
C ILE A 229 1.68 1.82 12.63
N PRO A 230 1.48 2.99 11.98
CA PRO A 230 2.51 3.65 11.19
C PRO A 230 3.82 3.95 11.92
N TYR A 231 4.91 4.09 11.17
CA TYR A 231 6.17 4.66 11.67
C TYR A 231 6.23 6.14 11.31
N ILE A 232 6.18 7.00 12.32
CA ILE A 232 6.18 8.47 12.17
C ILE A 232 7.16 9.08 13.17
N GLY A 233 8.16 9.81 12.69
CA GLY A 233 9.12 10.55 13.52
C GLY A 233 10.55 10.40 13.02
N ARG A 234 11.53 10.46 13.92
CA ARG A 234 12.96 10.34 13.55
C ARG A 234 13.25 8.99 12.90
N TYR A 235 14.01 9.02 11.80
CA TYR A 235 14.36 7.85 11.00
C TYR A 235 15.15 6.82 11.81
N SER A 236 16.16 7.29 12.57
CA SER A 236 16.92 6.52 13.52
C SER A 236 17.38 7.37 14.72
N ALA A 237 18.01 6.75 15.72
CA ALA A 237 18.63 7.50 16.83
C ALA A 237 19.84 8.34 16.38
N SER A 238 20.56 7.88 15.36
CA SER A 238 21.79 8.50 14.85
C SER A 238 21.53 9.57 13.78
N THR A 239 20.27 9.81 13.39
CA THR A 239 19.90 10.74 12.32
C THR A 239 18.91 11.79 12.84
N PRO A 240 19.35 12.76 13.66
CA PRO A 240 18.47 13.66 14.40
C PRO A 240 17.59 14.55 13.51
N ASN A 241 18.04 14.84 12.29
CA ASN A 241 17.38 15.71 11.30
C ASN A 241 16.72 14.94 10.15
N LEU A 242 16.72 13.60 10.20
CA LEU A 242 16.05 12.75 9.23
C LEU A 242 14.79 12.16 9.86
N TYR A 243 13.67 12.29 9.17
CA TYR A 243 12.37 11.82 9.62
C TYR A 243 11.81 10.79 8.64
N VAL A 244 10.84 10.01 9.07
CA VAL A 244 10.12 9.03 8.26
C VAL A 244 8.62 9.14 8.50
N ALA A 245 7.84 8.93 7.44
CA ALA A 245 6.41 8.65 7.49
C ALA A 245 6.13 7.48 6.55
N THR A 246 5.84 6.30 7.10
CA THR A 246 5.71 5.06 6.33
C THR A 246 4.81 4.04 7.04
N GLY A 247 4.42 3.00 6.32
CA GLY A 247 3.73 1.85 6.91
C GLY A 247 2.29 2.21 7.30
N PHE A 248 1.56 2.87 6.40
CA PHE A 248 0.23 3.38 6.70
C PHE A 248 -0.87 2.32 6.79
N ASN A 249 -0.56 1.05 6.48
CA ASN A 249 -1.49 -0.07 6.62
C ASN A 249 -2.86 0.21 5.98
N MET A 250 -2.88 0.74 4.75
CA MET A 250 -4.09 1.18 4.02
C MET A 250 -4.82 2.42 4.58
N TRP A 251 -4.46 2.89 5.78
CA TRP A 251 -5.07 4.08 6.40
C TRP A 251 -4.31 5.37 6.04
N GLY A 252 -3.77 5.44 4.83
CA GLY A 252 -2.88 6.51 4.39
C GLY A 252 -3.49 7.90 4.40
N MET A 253 -4.81 8.01 4.16
CA MET A 253 -5.50 9.30 4.17
C MET A 253 -5.39 9.96 5.55
N SER A 254 -5.96 9.38 6.60
CA SER A 254 -5.89 9.95 7.95
C SER A 254 -4.46 9.98 8.51
N THR A 255 -3.69 8.91 8.33
CA THR A 255 -2.35 8.82 8.94
C THR A 255 -1.29 9.68 8.25
N SER A 256 -1.50 10.11 7.00
CA SER A 256 -0.64 11.12 6.37
C SER A 256 -0.77 12.49 7.05
N MET A 257 -1.98 12.91 7.42
CA MET A 257 -2.19 14.15 8.18
C MET A 257 -1.66 14.02 9.62
N VAL A 258 -1.87 12.87 10.28
CA VAL A 258 -1.21 12.59 11.56
C VAL A 258 0.32 12.73 11.43
N SER A 259 0.89 12.22 10.33
CA SER A 259 2.33 12.33 10.06
C SER A 259 2.77 13.77 9.88
N ALA A 260 2.03 14.55 9.08
CA ALA A 260 2.31 15.96 8.85
C ALA A 260 2.31 16.76 10.16
N MET A 261 1.30 16.57 11.01
CA MET A 261 1.21 17.23 12.32
C MET A 261 2.39 16.85 13.22
N ILE A 262 2.65 15.55 13.42
CA ILE A 262 3.72 15.08 14.31
C ILE A 262 5.09 15.56 13.83
N ILE A 263 5.40 15.43 12.53
CA ILE A 263 6.72 15.75 12.00
C ILE A 263 6.92 17.27 11.96
N SER A 264 5.91 18.05 11.58
CA SER A 264 5.97 19.51 11.64
C SER A 264 6.22 20.01 13.06
N ASP A 265 5.54 19.45 14.06
CA ASP A 265 5.77 19.78 15.47
C ASP A 265 7.22 19.43 15.88
N MET A 266 7.71 18.26 15.47
CA MET A 266 9.09 17.86 15.77
C MET A 266 10.15 18.76 15.12
N ILE A 267 9.92 19.24 13.89
CA ILE A 267 10.83 20.15 13.19
C ILE A 267 10.79 21.55 13.82
N THR A 268 9.60 22.01 14.23
CA THR A 268 9.39 23.34 14.82
C THR A 268 9.59 23.38 16.35
N GLY A 269 9.97 22.27 16.98
CA GLY A 269 10.23 22.20 18.42
C GLY A 269 8.98 22.17 19.31
N LYS A 270 7.79 21.91 18.75
CA LYS A 270 6.53 21.78 19.49
C LYS A 270 6.35 20.37 20.06
N LYS A 271 5.69 20.28 21.20
CA LYS A 271 5.32 18.98 21.80
C LYS A 271 4.06 18.45 21.11
N ASN A 272 4.06 17.17 20.77
CA ASN A 272 2.91 16.45 20.23
C ASN A 272 2.62 15.20 21.09
N GLU A 273 1.38 15.08 21.57
CA GLU A 273 0.95 14.02 22.49
C GLU A 273 0.92 12.62 21.84
N TYR A 274 0.63 12.54 20.55
CA TYR A 274 0.51 11.28 19.81
C TYR A 274 1.85 10.70 19.39
N ARG A 275 2.92 11.50 19.42
CA ARG A 275 4.27 11.10 18.96
C ARG A 275 4.73 9.75 19.51
N LYS A 276 4.44 9.45 20.78
CA LYS A 276 4.87 8.21 21.44
C LYS A 276 4.27 6.96 20.79
N VAL A 277 3.02 7.04 20.34
CA VAL A 277 2.29 5.91 19.73
C VAL A 277 2.90 5.53 18.38
N PHE A 278 3.27 6.52 17.56
CA PHE A 278 3.76 6.29 16.20
C PHE A 278 5.29 6.20 16.10
N TYR A 279 6.01 6.36 17.21
CA TYR A 279 7.46 6.42 17.23
C TYR A 279 8.11 5.19 16.56
N PRO A 280 9.05 5.34 15.61
CA PRO A 280 9.57 4.20 14.83
C PRO A 280 10.35 3.14 15.62
N ARG A 281 10.71 3.45 16.86
CA ARG A 281 11.41 2.56 17.80
C ARG A 281 10.56 2.18 19.01
N ARG A 282 9.23 2.33 18.92
CA ARG A 282 8.31 1.87 19.96
C ARG A 282 8.44 0.36 20.19
N LEU A 283 8.09 -0.07 21.41
CA LEU A 283 7.98 -1.48 21.73
C LEU A 283 6.72 -2.07 21.08
N MET A 284 6.87 -3.17 20.34
CA MET A 284 5.78 -3.88 19.67
C MET A 284 5.32 -5.06 20.50
N LEU A 285 4.36 -4.84 21.39
CA LEU A 285 3.75 -5.94 22.16
C LEU A 285 2.84 -6.79 21.28
N SER A 286 2.04 -6.16 20.42
CA SER A 286 1.32 -6.80 19.33
C SER A 286 2.19 -6.82 18.06
N GLY A 287 2.23 -7.93 17.33
CA GLY A 287 2.93 -8.00 16.02
C GLY A 287 4.21 -8.84 15.97
N SER A 288 4.72 -9.35 17.10
CA SER A 288 5.90 -10.23 17.14
C SER A 288 5.75 -11.48 16.25
N ARG A 289 4.56 -12.08 16.22
CA ARG A 289 4.23 -13.22 15.33
C ARG A 289 4.32 -12.84 13.84
N LYS A 290 3.80 -11.67 13.45
CA LYS A 290 3.88 -11.18 12.06
C LYS A 290 5.31 -10.85 11.65
N LEU A 291 6.13 -10.36 12.59
CA LEU A 291 7.56 -10.15 12.38
C LEU A 291 8.28 -11.47 12.11
N LEU A 292 8.03 -12.51 12.91
CA LEU A 292 8.58 -13.85 12.70
C LEU A 292 8.15 -14.46 11.36
N GLN A 293 6.87 -14.33 10.99
CA GLN A 293 6.37 -14.76 9.68
C GLN A 293 7.09 -14.07 8.53
N SER A 294 7.28 -12.75 8.64
CA SER A 294 8.00 -11.98 7.62
C SER A 294 9.47 -12.39 7.52
N ALA A 295 10.13 -12.65 8.65
CA ALA A 295 11.49 -13.18 8.66
C ALA A 295 11.56 -14.55 7.94
N GLY A 296 10.61 -15.45 8.20
CA GLY A 296 10.50 -16.73 7.50
C GLY A 296 10.34 -16.58 5.99
N ILE A 297 9.50 -15.66 5.53
CA ILE A 297 9.30 -15.38 4.10
C ILE A 297 10.58 -14.83 3.46
N ILE A 298 11.27 -13.91 4.14
CA ILE A 298 12.55 -13.36 3.66
C ILE A 298 13.59 -14.47 3.50
N THR A 299 13.80 -15.26 4.56
CA THR A 299 14.74 -16.38 4.54
C THR A 299 14.40 -17.35 3.42
N ASN A 300 13.14 -17.82 3.34
CA ASN A 300 12.70 -18.73 2.28
C ASN A 300 12.95 -18.15 0.88
N SER A 301 12.65 -16.86 0.66
CA SER A 301 12.80 -16.23 -0.65
C SER A 301 14.26 -16.03 -1.09
N LEU A 302 15.19 -15.95 -0.14
CA LEU A 302 16.62 -15.88 -0.41
C LEU A 302 17.18 -17.24 -0.90
N ILE A 303 16.69 -18.35 -0.33
CA ILE A 303 17.09 -19.73 -0.69
C ILE A 303 16.20 -20.39 -1.76
N SER A 304 14.98 -19.89 -2.02
CA SER A 304 13.99 -20.55 -2.90
C SER A 304 14.37 -20.62 -4.38
N GLU A 305 15.43 -19.92 -4.80
CA GLU A 305 15.94 -20.06 -6.17
C GLU A 305 16.26 -21.52 -6.52
N HIS A 306 16.67 -22.32 -5.55
CA HIS A 306 16.96 -23.75 -5.76
C HIS A 306 15.71 -24.60 -6.05
N LEU A 307 14.50 -24.11 -5.72
CA LEU A 307 13.26 -24.88 -5.83
C LEU A 307 12.48 -24.62 -7.13
N LYS A 308 12.77 -23.52 -7.84
CA LYS A 308 12.12 -23.26 -9.13
C LYS A 308 12.81 -24.08 -10.22
N ILE A 309 12.08 -25.04 -10.76
CA ILE A 309 12.49 -25.90 -11.87
C ILE A 309 12.65 -25.00 -13.11
N PRO A 310 13.87 -24.77 -13.60
CA PRO A 310 14.09 -24.07 -14.85
C PRO A 310 13.47 -24.88 -15.99
N ARG A 311 12.94 -24.21 -17.00
CA ARG A 311 12.66 -24.85 -18.28
C ARG A 311 13.95 -24.94 -19.06
N ASP A 312 14.22 -26.11 -19.63
CA ASP A 312 15.41 -26.35 -20.44
C ASP A 312 15.29 -25.65 -21.81
N ASN A 313 14.06 -25.46 -22.32
CA ASN A 313 13.81 -24.83 -23.60
C ASN A 313 12.99 -23.53 -23.49
N LEU A 314 13.49 -22.47 -24.12
CA LEU A 314 12.79 -21.18 -24.26
C LEU A 314 11.45 -21.29 -24.97
N LYS A 315 11.33 -22.26 -25.89
CA LYS A 315 10.11 -22.51 -26.66
C LYS A 315 8.95 -23.00 -25.80
N ASP A 316 9.24 -23.54 -24.61
CA ASP A 316 8.22 -24.00 -23.67
C ASP A 316 7.46 -22.83 -23.03
N ILE A 317 8.01 -21.61 -23.09
CA ILE A 317 7.32 -20.39 -22.64
C ILE A 317 6.36 -19.97 -23.76
N LYS A 318 5.06 -19.95 -23.46
CA LYS A 318 4.04 -19.48 -24.41
C LYS A 318 4.10 -17.97 -24.57
N VAL A 319 3.68 -17.47 -25.72
CA VAL A 319 3.50 -16.03 -25.95
C VAL A 319 2.56 -15.46 -24.88
N GLY A 320 2.94 -14.32 -24.29
CA GLY A 320 2.23 -13.67 -23.19
C GLY A 320 2.51 -14.26 -21.80
N GLN A 321 3.41 -15.24 -21.68
CA GLN A 321 3.77 -15.86 -20.40
C GLN A 321 5.23 -15.60 -20.03
N ALA A 322 5.55 -15.84 -18.77
CA ALA A 322 6.91 -15.88 -18.29
C ALA A 322 7.28 -17.23 -17.67
N GLY A 323 8.59 -17.46 -17.60
CA GLY A 323 9.18 -18.62 -16.97
C GLY A 323 10.58 -18.32 -16.48
N ILE A 324 11.21 -19.32 -15.88
CA ILE A 324 12.63 -19.28 -15.55
C ILE A 324 13.35 -20.24 -16.49
N VAL A 325 14.45 -19.79 -17.07
CA VAL A 325 15.33 -20.63 -17.90
C VAL A 325 16.73 -20.66 -17.31
N ASN A 326 17.47 -21.72 -17.63
CA ASN A 326 18.89 -21.80 -17.32
C ASN A 326 19.70 -21.47 -18.59
N ARG A 327 20.63 -20.51 -18.48
CA ARG A 327 21.59 -20.18 -19.53
C ARG A 327 22.98 -20.13 -18.93
N SER A 328 23.87 -20.98 -19.44
CA SER A 328 25.27 -21.05 -18.99
C SER A 328 25.44 -21.23 -17.47
N GLY A 329 24.55 -22.00 -16.84
CA GLY A 329 24.56 -22.27 -15.39
C GLY A 329 23.91 -21.18 -14.55
N GLN A 330 23.38 -20.12 -15.16
CA GLN A 330 22.70 -19.02 -14.47
C GLN A 330 21.21 -18.99 -14.79
N LYS A 331 20.39 -18.72 -13.77
CA LYS A 331 18.93 -18.63 -13.91
C LYS A 331 18.51 -17.22 -14.34
N TYR A 332 17.59 -17.16 -15.29
CA TYR A 332 17.01 -15.91 -15.80
C TYR A 332 15.49 -15.99 -15.76
N GLY A 333 14.84 -14.89 -15.34
CA GLY A 333 13.43 -14.68 -15.59
C GLY A 333 13.25 -14.28 -17.06
N VAL A 334 12.30 -14.91 -17.75
CA VAL A 334 12.06 -14.67 -19.17
C VAL A 334 10.59 -14.45 -19.41
N TYR A 335 10.24 -13.33 -20.04
CA TYR A 335 8.91 -13.07 -20.58
C TYR A 335 8.93 -13.19 -22.11
N ARG A 336 7.96 -13.88 -22.71
CA ARG A 336 7.84 -14.02 -24.16
C ARG A 336 6.72 -13.12 -24.68
N GLU A 337 7.09 -12.04 -25.38
CA GLU A 337 6.13 -11.08 -25.94
C GLU A 337 5.53 -11.56 -27.27
N SER A 338 6.35 -12.18 -28.12
CA SER A 338 5.94 -12.72 -29.43
C SER A 338 6.79 -13.94 -29.80
N GLU A 339 6.63 -14.49 -31.01
CA GLU A 339 7.32 -15.71 -31.43
C GLU A 339 8.83 -15.63 -31.24
N ASP A 340 9.45 -14.51 -31.62
CA ASP A 340 10.90 -14.30 -31.61
C ASP A 340 11.38 -13.25 -30.60
N ARG A 341 10.48 -12.70 -29.78
CA ARG A 341 10.83 -11.61 -28.85
C ARG A 341 10.69 -12.03 -27.39
N TYR A 342 11.82 -11.96 -26.69
CA TYR A 342 11.97 -12.38 -25.30
C TYR A 342 12.66 -11.28 -24.49
N TYR A 343 12.18 -11.06 -23.27
CA TYR A 343 12.79 -10.16 -22.30
C TYR A 343 13.38 -10.96 -21.16
N TYR A 344 14.66 -10.71 -20.86
CA TYR A 344 15.42 -11.41 -19.84
C TYR A 344 15.70 -10.48 -18.67
N ILE A 345 15.54 -11.00 -17.46
CA ILE A 345 15.88 -10.29 -16.24
C ILE A 345 16.65 -11.20 -15.28
N SER A 346 17.37 -10.58 -14.34
CA SER A 346 17.86 -11.30 -13.17
C SER A 346 16.68 -11.84 -12.35
N THR A 347 16.79 -13.08 -11.85
CA THR A 347 15.83 -13.67 -10.91
C THR A 347 15.93 -13.04 -9.51
N LYS A 348 16.93 -12.21 -9.26
CA LYS A 348 17.23 -11.61 -7.95
C LYS A 348 16.86 -10.14 -7.92
N CYS A 349 16.08 -9.78 -6.91
CA CYS A 349 15.72 -8.39 -6.64
C CYS A 349 16.99 -7.57 -6.32
N PRO A 350 17.25 -6.45 -7.01
CA PRO A 350 18.42 -5.61 -6.77
C PRO A 350 18.41 -4.86 -5.42
N HIS A 351 17.34 -4.99 -4.61
CA HIS A 351 17.29 -4.44 -3.25
C HIS A 351 18.16 -5.24 -2.28
N LEU A 352 17.78 -6.48 -1.97
CA LEU A 352 18.48 -7.35 -1.00
C LEU A 352 18.64 -8.81 -1.50
N GLY A 353 18.42 -9.06 -2.79
CA GLY A 353 18.69 -10.37 -3.39
C GLY A 353 17.59 -11.43 -3.24
N CYS A 354 16.39 -11.07 -2.77
CA CYS A 354 15.26 -12.01 -2.77
C CYS A 354 14.88 -12.45 -4.18
N SER A 355 14.47 -13.70 -4.33
CA SER A 355 14.00 -14.22 -5.62
C SER A 355 12.70 -13.55 -6.06
N LEU A 356 12.62 -13.12 -7.32
CA LEU A 356 11.44 -12.49 -7.91
C LEU A 356 10.39 -13.53 -8.31
N GLU A 357 9.12 -13.15 -8.18
CA GLU A 357 7.94 -13.94 -8.58
C GLU A 357 7.22 -13.28 -9.76
N TRP A 358 6.80 -14.09 -10.73
CA TRP A 358 6.03 -13.60 -11.86
C TRP A 358 4.59 -13.34 -11.47
N ASN A 359 4.10 -12.14 -11.80
CA ASN A 359 2.71 -11.74 -11.72
C ASN A 359 2.10 -11.72 -13.13
N GLN A 360 1.36 -12.78 -13.45
CA GLN A 360 0.73 -12.93 -14.76
C GLN A 360 -0.33 -11.84 -15.05
N ASN A 361 -0.95 -11.29 -14.01
CA ASN A 361 -2.07 -10.37 -14.18
C ASN A 361 -1.65 -8.98 -14.65
N GLU A 362 -0.43 -8.56 -14.30
CA GLU A 362 0.08 -7.22 -14.60
C GLU A 362 1.39 -7.26 -15.40
N LEU A 363 1.82 -8.45 -15.80
CA LEU A 363 3.07 -8.68 -16.53
C LEU A 363 4.28 -8.08 -15.78
N THR A 364 4.37 -8.35 -14.48
CA THR A 364 5.45 -7.84 -13.62
C THR A 364 6.21 -8.94 -12.91
N TRP A 365 7.43 -8.63 -12.50
CA TRP A 365 8.23 -9.41 -11.58
C TRP A 365 8.24 -8.72 -10.22
N ASP A 366 7.73 -9.40 -9.20
CA ASP A 366 7.51 -8.81 -7.89
C ASP A 366 8.32 -9.55 -6.82
N CYS A 367 8.92 -8.78 -5.90
CA CYS A 367 9.71 -9.29 -4.80
C CYS A 367 8.81 -9.60 -3.60
N PRO A 368 8.70 -10.87 -3.14
CA PRO A 368 7.83 -11.23 -2.01
C PRO A 368 8.31 -10.73 -0.65
N CYS A 369 9.60 -10.38 -0.53
CA CYS A 369 10.17 -9.90 0.72
C CYS A 369 9.65 -8.50 1.06
N HIS A 370 9.96 -7.52 0.21
CA HIS A 370 9.74 -6.09 0.49
C HIS A 370 8.91 -5.40 -0.61
N GLY A 371 8.41 -6.14 -1.59
CA GLY A 371 7.48 -5.66 -2.63
C GLY A 371 8.04 -4.67 -3.64
N SER A 372 9.35 -4.73 -3.94
CA SER A 372 9.85 -4.12 -5.17
C SER A 372 9.21 -4.79 -6.38
N ARG A 373 8.85 -4.00 -7.39
CA ARG A 373 8.17 -4.49 -8.59
C ARG A 373 8.88 -3.99 -9.83
N PHE A 374 8.92 -4.83 -10.86
CA PHE A 374 9.56 -4.55 -12.13
C PHE A 374 8.64 -4.93 -13.26
N ASP A 375 8.61 -4.17 -14.34
CA ASP A 375 7.86 -4.59 -15.53
C ASP A 375 8.49 -5.83 -16.17
N TYR A 376 7.83 -6.40 -17.17
CA TYR A 376 8.34 -7.57 -17.89
C TYR A 376 9.71 -7.35 -18.57
N ARG A 377 10.17 -6.09 -18.70
CA ARG A 377 11.48 -5.68 -19.26
C ARG A 377 12.54 -5.46 -18.18
N GLY A 378 12.19 -5.60 -16.91
CA GLY A 378 13.07 -5.38 -15.77
C GLY A 378 13.15 -3.92 -15.29
N ARG A 379 12.35 -3.00 -15.85
CA ARG A 379 12.32 -1.61 -15.39
C ARG A 379 11.58 -1.52 -14.07
N LEU A 380 12.15 -0.79 -13.12
CA LEU A 380 11.61 -0.61 -11.78
C LEU A 380 10.30 0.17 -11.81
N ILE A 381 9.27 -0.43 -11.21
CA ILE A 381 7.94 0.17 -11.00
C ILE A 381 7.83 0.65 -9.56
N ASN A 382 8.10 -0.23 -8.58
CA ASN A 382 7.95 0.08 -7.15
C ASN A 382 9.25 -0.18 -6.38
N ASN A 383 9.57 0.73 -5.45
CA ASN A 383 10.63 0.59 -4.46
C ASN A 383 10.29 -0.50 -3.41
N PRO A 384 11.24 -0.94 -2.54
CA PRO A 384 12.51 -0.32 -2.12
C PRO A 384 13.71 -0.44 -3.06
N ALA A 385 13.68 -1.28 -4.10
CA ALA A 385 14.76 -1.28 -5.08
C ALA A 385 14.96 0.14 -5.65
N MET A 386 16.21 0.51 -5.87
CA MET A 386 16.60 1.85 -6.37
C MET A 386 17.16 1.81 -7.79
N ARG A 387 17.14 0.64 -8.41
CA ARG A 387 17.58 0.40 -9.78
C ARG A 387 16.73 -0.70 -10.42
N ASP A 388 16.73 -0.69 -11.73
CA ASP A 388 16.13 -1.72 -12.57
C ASP A 388 16.80 -3.09 -12.34
N VAL A 389 16.07 -4.15 -12.64
CA VAL A 389 16.54 -5.55 -12.58
C VAL A 389 16.97 -5.99 -13.97
N PHE A 390 18.13 -5.52 -14.39
CA PHE A 390 18.74 -5.97 -15.64
C PHE A 390 19.58 -7.22 -15.46
N ASP A 391 19.93 -7.81 -16.60
CA ASP A 391 20.84 -8.93 -16.73
C ASP A 391 22.11 -8.71 -15.87
N ALA A 392 22.49 -9.74 -15.10
CA ALA A 392 23.76 -9.76 -14.36
C ALA A 392 24.98 -9.86 -15.31
N CYS A 393 24.76 -10.11 -16.61
CA CYS A 393 25.76 -10.12 -17.66
C CYS A 393 25.81 -8.81 -18.48
N GLN A 394 25.93 -7.65 -17.83
CA GLN A 394 26.72 -6.56 -18.41
C GLN A 394 28.16 -6.58 -17.89
N ARG A 395 28.90 -7.67 -18.13
CA ARG A 395 30.35 -7.50 -18.26
C ARG A 395 30.59 -6.81 -19.60
N LYS A 396 30.93 -5.52 -19.56
CA LYS A 396 31.64 -4.89 -20.69
C LYS A 396 32.73 -5.86 -21.11
N LYS A 397 32.65 -6.43 -22.31
CA LYS A 397 33.84 -6.98 -22.96
C LYS A 397 34.86 -5.83 -22.99
N LYS A 398 35.93 -5.97 -22.21
CA LYS A 398 37.19 -5.32 -22.55
C LYS A 398 37.88 -6.18 -23.58
#